data_AF-A0A8D8RL98-F1
#
_entry.id   AF-A0A8D8RL98-F1
#
_cell.length_a   1.000
_cell.length_b   1.000
_cell.length_c   1.000
_cell.angle_alpha   90.00
_cell.angle_beta   90.00
_cell.angle_gamma   90.00
#
_symmetry.space_group_name_H-M   'P 1'
#
loop_
_entity.id
_entity.type
_entity.pdbx_description
1 polymer ?
#
loop_
_entity_poly.entity_id
_entity_poly.type
_entity_poly.pdbx_seq_one_letter_code
_entity_poly.pdbx_strand_id
1 'polypeptide(L)'
;MGAKVSRSDFEWSYTEEPHASRRKEILKKYPEIKKLFGHDPKFKYIVLCMVMVQLVTMYFLRNVSWSVLLVVAYCFGGVINHSLMLSIHEMAHNLAFGYSRPTANRVLSLIANLPIGIPFAITFKYYHLEHHRYQGDEKLDTDIPTYVEAKLFSTTFGKFIWVCLQPFFYALRPMFVYPKNPTSLELFNTVFQLSFDVFIYYFLGKFHHNILCYR
;
A
#
# COMPACT_ATOMS: atom_id res chain seq x y z
N MET A 1 -23.47 15.89 -17.88
CA MET A 1 -23.23 16.00 -16.43
C MET A 1 -21.73 16.03 -16.18
N GLY A 2 -21.24 17.02 -15.42
CA GLY A 2 -19.87 17.07 -14.90
C GLY A 2 -18.99 18.15 -15.52
N ALA A 3 -18.20 18.83 -14.66
CA ALA A 3 -17.18 19.78 -15.08
C ALA A 3 -16.05 19.06 -15.84
N LYS A 4 -15.45 19.75 -16.81
CA LYS A 4 -14.27 19.31 -17.55
C LYS A 4 -13.07 20.16 -17.12
N VAL A 5 -11.89 19.53 -17.01
CA VAL A 5 -10.65 20.27 -16.77
C VAL A 5 -10.42 21.28 -17.91
N SER A 6 -10.16 22.54 -17.57
CA SER A 6 -9.91 23.62 -18.54
C SER A 6 -8.46 23.68 -19.04
N ARG A 7 -7.53 23.08 -18.29
CA ARG A 7 -6.11 22.96 -18.68
C ARG A 7 -5.92 21.82 -19.68
N SER A 8 -5.03 22.04 -20.65
CA SER A 8 -4.60 21.02 -21.63
C SER A 8 -3.29 20.33 -21.25
N ASP A 9 -2.65 20.77 -20.17
CA ASP A 9 -1.35 20.32 -19.69
C ASP A 9 -1.33 20.28 -18.14
N PHE A 10 -0.32 19.62 -17.58
CA PHE A 10 -0.01 19.70 -16.15
C PHE A 10 0.39 21.12 -15.74
N GLU A 11 0.26 21.40 -14.45
CA GLU A 11 0.77 22.62 -13.87
C GLU A 11 2.21 22.41 -13.43
N TRP A 12 3.13 23.17 -14.02
CA TRP A 12 4.55 23.09 -13.73
C TRP A 12 4.94 24.19 -12.75
N SER A 13 5.59 23.81 -11.65
CA SER A 13 6.13 24.76 -10.68
C SER A 13 7.66 24.64 -10.59
N TYR A 14 8.32 25.80 -10.55
CA TYR A 14 9.75 25.92 -10.31
C TYR A 14 10.09 26.22 -8.84
N THR A 15 9.07 26.30 -7.97
CA THR A 15 9.27 26.47 -6.54
C THR A 15 9.66 25.15 -5.89
N GLU A 16 10.50 25.20 -4.85
CA GLU A 16 10.81 24.01 -4.05
C GLU A 16 9.53 23.38 -3.47
N GLU A 17 9.61 22.08 -3.19
CA GLU A 17 8.50 21.36 -2.56
C GLU A 17 8.18 21.98 -1.19
N PRO A 18 6.88 22.19 -0.86
CA PRO A 18 6.50 23.01 0.27
C PRO A 18 6.76 22.37 1.65
N HIS A 19 7.02 21.08 1.75
CA HIS A 19 7.20 20.38 3.02
C HIS A 19 8.51 20.77 3.71
N ALA A 20 9.63 20.93 2.97
CA ALA A 20 10.91 21.33 3.52
C ALA A 20 10.88 22.73 4.14
N SER A 21 10.31 23.71 3.42
CA SER A 21 10.15 25.08 3.91
C SER A 21 9.19 25.14 5.10
N ARG A 22 8.00 24.54 4.99
CA ARG A 22 7.02 24.48 6.08
C ARG A 22 7.57 23.79 7.31
N ARG A 23 8.35 22.71 7.17
CA ARG A 23 9.01 22.05 8.31
C ARG A 23 9.94 23.01 9.04
N LYS A 24 10.75 23.81 8.34
CA LYS A 24 11.64 24.80 8.95
C LYS A 24 10.84 25.86 9.73
N GLU A 25 9.78 26.39 9.12
CA GLU A 25 8.92 27.41 9.74
C GLU A 25 8.19 26.88 10.98
N ILE A 26 7.58 25.70 10.89
CA ILE A 26 6.89 25.04 12.01
C ILE A 26 7.88 24.77 13.15
N LEU A 27 9.07 24.24 12.87
CA LEU A 27 10.06 23.94 13.90
C LEU A 27 10.68 25.19 14.53
N LYS A 28 10.72 26.32 13.80
CA LYS A 28 11.13 27.62 14.34
C LYS A 28 10.08 28.17 15.30
N LYS A 29 8.79 28.02 14.96
CA LYS A 29 7.67 28.51 15.75
C LYS A 29 7.33 27.61 16.96
N TYR A 30 7.47 26.29 16.80
CA TYR A 30 7.09 25.26 17.76
C TYR A 30 8.24 24.23 17.93
N PRO A 31 9.37 24.62 18.55
CA PRO A 31 10.53 23.75 18.70
C PRO A 31 10.26 22.48 19.53
N GLU A 32 9.26 22.52 20.41
CA GLU A 32 8.80 21.39 21.24
C GLU A 32 8.35 20.18 20.41
N ILE A 33 7.92 20.38 19.16
CA ILE A 33 7.53 19.30 18.24
C ILE A 33 8.69 18.32 18.02
N LYS A 34 9.95 18.78 18.09
CA LYS A 34 11.12 17.89 17.95
C LYS A 34 11.14 16.79 19.01
N LYS A 35 10.54 17.01 20.18
CA LYS A 35 10.46 15.99 21.24
C LYS A 35 9.56 14.81 20.85
N LEU A 36 8.67 15.01 19.88
CA LEU A 36 7.76 13.99 19.35
C LEU A 36 8.39 13.22 18.19
N PHE A 37 9.57 13.61 17.71
CA PHE A 37 10.23 12.91 16.61
C PHE A 37 10.75 11.56 17.09
N GLY A 38 10.31 10.50 16.42
CA GLY A 38 10.68 9.14 16.76
C GLY A 38 9.72 8.17 16.12
N HIS A 39 9.79 6.93 16.59
CA HIS A 39 8.83 5.90 16.25
C HIS A 39 8.00 5.54 17.48
N ASP A 40 6.77 5.09 17.27
CA ASP A 40 5.94 4.55 18.34
C ASP A 40 6.38 3.11 18.69
N PRO A 41 6.84 2.84 19.94
CA PRO A 41 7.20 1.49 20.36
C PRO A 41 6.06 0.47 20.25
N LYS A 42 4.80 0.90 20.30
CA LYS A 42 3.63 0.02 20.22
C LYS A 42 3.29 -0.43 18.79
N PHE A 43 3.73 0.33 17.79
CA PHE A 43 3.36 0.14 16.39
C PHE A 43 3.51 -1.32 15.93
N LYS A 44 4.67 -1.95 16.18
CA LYS A 44 4.94 -3.34 15.79
C LYS A 44 3.94 -4.35 16.38
N TYR A 45 3.47 -4.14 17.59
CA TYR A 45 2.50 -5.03 18.24
C TYR A 45 1.10 -4.84 17.66
N ILE A 46 0.74 -3.61 17.30
CA ILE A 46 -0.53 -3.30 16.62
C ILE A 46 -0.55 -3.99 15.25
N VAL A 47 0.54 -3.91 14.48
CA VAL A 47 0.67 -4.61 13.19
C VAL A 47 0.50 -6.12 13.34
N LEU A 48 1.22 -6.73 14.28
CA LEU A 48 1.11 -8.18 14.52
C LEU A 48 -0.31 -8.57 14.97
N CYS A 49 -0.97 -7.76 15.80
CA CYS A 49 -2.36 -7.96 16.19
C CYS A 49 -3.30 -7.93 14.98
N MET A 50 -3.16 -6.94 14.09
CA MET A 50 -3.99 -6.85 12.86
C MET A 50 -3.79 -8.04 11.94
N VAL A 51 -2.55 -8.50 11.75
CA VAL A 51 -2.26 -9.73 10.98
C VAL A 51 -2.95 -10.93 11.62
N MET A 52 -2.79 -11.12 12.94
CA MET A 52 -3.42 -12.24 13.64
C MET A 52 -4.95 -12.19 13.54
N VAL A 53 -5.56 -11.01 13.68
CA VAL A 53 -7.01 -10.84 13.49
C VAL A 53 -7.44 -11.29 12.10
N GLN A 54 -6.74 -10.88 11.03
CA GLN A 54 -7.07 -11.32 9.68
C GLN A 54 -6.96 -12.84 9.50
N LEU A 55 -5.91 -13.46 10.05
CA LEU A 55 -5.73 -14.92 9.96
C LEU A 55 -6.83 -15.69 10.72
N VAL A 56 -7.20 -15.21 11.90
CA VAL A 56 -8.28 -15.78 12.70
C VAL A 56 -9.63 -15.60 12.00
N THR A 57 -9.91 -14.41 11.47
CA THR A 57 -11.11 -14.13 10.70
C THR A 57 -11.21 -15.03 9.47
N MET A 58 -10.11 -15.21 8.74
CA MET A 58 -10.06 -16.12 7.59
C MET A 58 -10.41 -17.56 7.98
N TYR A 59 -9.91 -18.06 9.11
CA TYR A 59 -10.27 -19.38 9.62
C TYR A 59 -11.78 -19.49 9.88
N PHE A 60 -12.39 -18.51 10.56
CA PHE A 60 -13.82 -18.56 10.86
C PHE A 60 -14.72 -18.41 9.63
N LEU A 61 -14.27 -17.69 8.59
CA LEU A 61 -15.05 -17.47 7.37
C LEU A 61 -14.93 -18.59 6.32
N ARG A 62 -14.08 -19.60 6.53
CA ARG A 62 -13.78 -20.63 5.50
C ARG A 62 -15.00 -21.35 4.88
N ASN A 63 -16.10 -21.45 5.63
CA ASN A 63 -17.31 -22.18 5.22
C ASN A 63 -18.57 -21.29 5.09
N VAL A 64 -18.41 -19.96 5.06
CA VAL A 64 -19.56 -19.06 4.87
C VAL A 64 -19.90 -18.92 3.39
N SER A 65 -21.12 -18.47 3.06
CA SER A 65 -21.50 -18.21 1.67
C SER A 65 -20.70 -17.05 1.08
N TRP A 66 -20.54 -17.04 -0.25
CA TRP A 66 -19.86 -15.96 -0.96
C TRP A 66 -20.43 -14.58 -0.66
N SER A 67 -21.75 -14.45 -0.50
CA SER A 67 -22.37 -13.16 -0.17
C SER A 67 -21.93 -12.65 1.20
N VAL A 68 -21.88 -13.51 2.22
CA VAL A 68 -21.38 -13.15 3.55
C VAL A 68 -19.89 -12.82 3.48
N LEU A 69 -19.12 -13.63 2.74
CA LEU A 69 -17.68 -13.41 2.56
C LEU A 69 -17.40 -12.03 1.94
N LEU A 70 -18.14 -11.63 0.90
CA LEU A 70 -17.97 -10.33 0.24
C LEU A 70 -18.29 -9.16 1.18
N VAL A 71 -19.39 -9.24 1.94
CA VAL A 71 -19.77 -8.19 2.90
C VAL A 71 -18.71 -8.05 4.00
N VAL A 72 -18.26 -9.17 4.57
CA VAL A 72 -17.23 -9.14 5.63
C VAL A 72 -15.87 -8.70 5.07
N ALA A 73 -15.50 -9.17 3.88
CA ALA A 73 -14.27 -8.75 3.21
C ALA A 73 -14.25 -7.25 2.95
N TYR A 74 -15.37 -6.64 2.56
CA TYR A 74 -15.44 -5.19 2.34
C TYR A 74 -15.47 -4.39 3.65
N CYS A 75 -16.42 -4.70 4.53
CA CYS A 75 -16.70 -3.89 5.73
C CYS A 75 -15.70 -4.09 6.87
N PHE A 76 -15.03 -5.25 6.94
CA PHE A 76 -14.11 -5.58 8.03
C PHE A 76 -12.71 -5.86 7.49
N GLY A 77 -12.58 -6.83 6.57
CA GLY A 77 -11.30 -7.21 5.99
C GLY A 77 -10.59 -6.05 5.28
N GLY A 78 -11.34 -5.26 4.50
CA GLY A 78 -10.85 -4.13 3.73
C GLY A 78 -10.37 -2.99 4.63
N VAL A 79 -11.07 -2.73 5.75
CA VAL A 79 -10.67 -1.73 6.74
C VAL A 79 -9.33 -2.10 7.38
N ILE A 80 -9.17 -3.36 7.79
CA ILE A 80 -7.92 -3.83 8.39
C ILE A 80 -6.80 -3.88 7.33
N ASN A 81 -7.09 -4.32 6.10
CA ASN A 81 -6.11 -4.33 5.02
C ASN A 81 -5.62 -2.93 4.66
N HIS A 82 -6.51 -1.92 4.65
CA HIS A 82 -6.09 -0.54 4.46
C HIS A 82 -5.12 -0.08 5.56
N SER A 83 -5.41 -0.42 6.82
CA SER A 83 -4.51 -0.15 7.95
C SER A 83 -3.16 -0.89 7.83
N LEU A 84 -3.17 -2.14 7.34
CA LEU A 84 -1.94 -2.91 7.09
C LEU A 84 -1.11 -2.30 5.94
N MET A 85 -1.73 -1.82 4.87
CA MET A 85 -1.05 -1.11 3.79
C MET A 85 -0.40 0.19 4.29
N LEU A 86 -1.11 0.97 5.10
CA LEU A 86 -0.56 2.13 5.81
C LEU A 86 0.58 1.74 6.76
N SER A 87 0.48 0.57 7.40
CA SER A 87 1.56 0.08 8.25
C SER A 87 2.81 -0.27 7.45
N ILE A 88 2.65 -0.86 6.26
CA ILE A 88 3.74 -1.10 5.30
C ILE A 88 4.36 0.22 4.84
N HIS A 89 3.55 1.27 4.61
CA HIS A 89 4.01 2.63 4.35
C HIS A 89 4.94 3.16 5.46
N GLU A 90 4.52 3.10 6.73
CA GLU A 90 5.37 3.54 7.85
C GLU A 90 6.67 2.72 7.96
N MET A 91 6.61 1.42 7.68
CA MET A 91 7.80 0.54 7.67
C MET A 91 8.74 0.83 6.48
N ALA A 92 8.23 1.35 5.37
CA ALA A 92 9.08 1.85 4.28
C ALA A 92 10.01 2.97 4.78
N HIS A 93 9.50 3.82 5.67
CA HIS A 93 10.27 4.86 6.37
C HIS A 93 11.07 4.38 7.59
N ASN A 94 11.04 3.07 7.89
CA ASN A 94 11.68 2.44 9.05
C ASN A 94 11.11 2.87 10.42
N LEU A 95 9.82 3.24 10.47
CA LEU A 95 9.17 3.75 11.68
C LEU A 95 8.59 2.68 12.61
N ALA A 96 8.84 1.38 12.38
CA ALA A 96 8.46 0.34 13.34
C ALA A 96 9.55 0.04 14.38
N PHE A 97 10.81 0.01 13.94
CA PHE A 97 11.98 -0.27 14.80
C PHE A 97 13.03 0.85 14.79
N GLY A 98 12.74 1.96 14.10
CA GLY A 98 13.66 3.06 13.89
C GLY A 98 14.69 2.80 12.78
N TYR A 99 15.40 3.87 12.42
CA TYR A 99 16.38 3.91 11.33
C TYR A 99 17.60 3.00 11.53
N SER A 100 17.91 2.62 12.77
CA SER A 100 19.03 1.72 13.09
C SER A 100 18.74 0.26 12.78
N ARG A 101 17.48 -0.11 12.50
CA ARG A 101 17.06 -1.51 12.26
C ARG A 101 16.24 -1.65 10.97
N PRO A 102 16.78 -1.29 9.79
CA PRO A 102 16.03 -1.33 8.54
C PRO A 102 15.62 -2.75 8.15
N THR A 103 16.43 -3.77 8.47
CA THR A 103 16.09 -5.18 8.21
C THR A 103 14.91 -5.65 9.04
N ALA A 104 14.80 -5.24 10.31
CA ALA A 104 13.65 -5.59 11.15
C ALA A 104 12.35 -5.00 10.61
N ASN A 105 12.39 -3.76 10.09
CA ASN A 105 11.25 -3.14 9.42
C ASN A 105 10.85 -3.91 8.15
N ARG A 106 11.82 -4.35 7.33
CA ARG A 106 11.54 -5.17 6.14
C ARG A 106 10.90 -6.51 6.50
N VAL A 107 11.39 -7.19 7.53
CA VAL A 107 10.80 -8.47 7.97
C VAL A 107 9.37 -8.27 8.45
N LEU A 108 9.11 -7.25 9.27
CA LEU A 108 7.75 -6.96 9.72
C LEU A 108 6.84 -6.53 8.56
N SER A 109 7.34 -5.81 7.55
CA SER A 109 6.54 -5.45 6.38
C SER A 109 6.14 -6.67 5.55
N LEU A 110 7.02 -7.67 5.42
CA LEU A 110 6.67 -8.95 4.79
C LEU A 110 5.56 -9.68 5.55
N ILE A 111 5.61 -9.68 6.89
CA ILE A 111 4.57 -10.28 7.74
C ILE A 111 3.24 -9.52 7.61
N ALA A 112 3.28 -8.18 7.63
CA ALA A 112 2.10 -7.34 7.45
C ALA A 112 1.47 -7.49 6.07
N ASN A 113 2.25 -7.88 5.07
CA ASN A 113 1.81 -8.12 3.70
C ASN A 113 1.02 -9.43 3.55
N LEU A 114 1.23 -10.41 4.44
CA LEU A 114 0.64 -11.75 4.29
C LEU A 114 -0.88 -11.74 4.06
N PRO A 115 -1.70 -11.00 4.84
CA PRO A 115 -3.15 -10.95 4.63
C PRO A 115 -3.60 -10.22 3.35
N ILE A 116 -2.69 -9.50 2.67
CA ILE A 116 -3.00 -8.76 1.44
C ILE A 116 -3.00 -9.70 0.22
N GLY A 117 -2.22 -10.78 0.25
CA GLY A 117 -2.24 -11.83 -0.80
C GLY A 117 -1.47 -11.50 -2.08
N ILE A 118 -0.74 -10.38 -2.14
CA ILE A 118 0.11 -10.01 -3.29
C ILE A 118 1.47 -9.48 -2.82
N PRO A 119 2.61 -9.86 -3.43
CA PRO A 119 3.94 -9.54 -2.89
C PRO A 119 4.40 -8.12 -3.19
N PHE A 120 3.85 -7.11 -2.50
CA PHE A 120 4.14 -5.70 -2.84
C PHE A 120 5.07 -4.99 -1.83
N ALA A 121 5.20 -5.45 -0.58
CA ALA A 121 5.90 -4.71 0.48
C ALA A 121 7.33 -4.23 0.14
N ILE A 122 8.16 -5.07 -0.48
CA ILE A 122 9.54 -4.70 -0.81
C ILE A 122 9.57 -3.69 -1.97
N THR A 123 8.86 -3.98 -3.06
CA THR A 123 8.76 -3.09 -4.24
C THR A 123 8.15 -1.74 -3.87
N PHE A 124 7.12 -1.74 -3.03
CA PHE A 124 6.50 -0.54 -2.50
C PHE A 124 7.54 0.36 -1.83
N LYS A 125 8.35 -0.18 -0.91
CA LYS A 125 9.40 0.63 -0.25
C LYS A 125 10.37 1.27 -1.24
N TYR A 126 10.70 0.59 -2.33
CA TYR A 126 11.61 1.13 -3.34
C TYR A 126 11.01 2.34 -4.07
N TYR A 127 9.83 2.21 -4.66
CA TYR A 127 9.19 3.32 -5.38
C TYR A 127 8.70 4.42 -4.44
N HIS A 128 8.17 4.07 -3.27
CA HIS A 128 7.64 5.02 -2.30
C HIS A 128 8.72 5.99 -1.77
N LEU A 129 9.94 5.49 -1.51
CA LEU A 129 11.04 6.36 -1.10
C LEU A 129 11.53 7.26 -2.24
N GLU A 130 11.40 6.84 -3.49
CA GLU A 130 11.69 7.70 -4.65
C GLU A 130 10.61 8.76 -4.84
N HIS A 131 9.33 8.41 -4.70
CA HIS A 131 8.22 9.37 -4.67
C HIS A 131 8.52 10.49 -3.68
N HIS A 132 8.86 10.16 -2.42
CA HIS A 132 9.20 11.19 -1.43
C HIS A 132 10.46 12.00 -1.74
N ARG A 133 11.42 11.41 -2.46
CA ARG A 133 12.68 12.07 -2.78
C ARG A 133 12.55 13.01 -3.99
N TYR A 134 11.72 12.62 -4.96
CA TYR A 134 11.55 13.30 -6.25
C TYR A 134 10.09 13.71 -6.46
N GLN A 135 9.39 14.06 -5.39
CA GLN A 135 7.95 14.35 -5.41
C GLN A 135 7.62 15.43 -6.45
N GLY A 136 6.72 15.13 -7.38
CA GLY A 136 6.37 16.04 -8.46
C GLY A 136 7.21 15.90 -9.73
N ASP A 137 8.24 15.04 -9.75
CA ASP A 137 9.04 14.75 -10.94
C ASP A 137 8.27 13.86 -11.92
N GLU A 138 8.16 14.28 -13.19
CA GLU A 138 7.33 13.61 -14.19
C GLU A 138 7.67 12.14 -14.47
N LYS A 139 8.90 11.72 -14.16
CA LYS A 139 9.39 10.37 -14.48
C LYS A 139 9.72 9.57 -13.23
N LEU A 140 10.39 10.19 -12.25
CA LEU A 140 10.88 9.51 -11.05
C LEU A 140 9.78 9.35 -10.00
N ASP A 141 8.78 10.24 -10.00
CA ASP A 141 7.60 10.10 -9.17
C ASP A 141 6.50 9.34 -9.91
N THR A 142 6.50 8.01 -9.73
CA THR A 142 5.52 7.13 -10.37
C THR A 142 4.10 7.28 -9.80
N ASP A 143 3.88 8.10 -8.77
CA ASP A 143 2.55 8.34 -8.21
C ASP A 143 1.78 9.37 -9.04
N ILE A 144 2.47 10.15 -9.87
CA ILE A 144 1.87 11.13 -10.78
C ILE A 144 1.15 10.41 -11.94
N PRO A 145 -0.11 10.77 -12.26
CA PRO A 145 -0.79 10.24 -13.43
C PRO A 145 -0.03 10.55 -14.71
N THR A 146 0.00 9.61 -15.66
CA THR A 146 0.55 9.87 -16.99
C THR A 146 -0.30 10.88 -17.76
N TYR A 147 0.27 11.50 -18.81
CA TYR A 147 -0.48 12.35 -19.75
C TYR A 147 -1.71 11.65 -20.35
N VAL A 148 -1.60 10.35 -20.62
CA VAL A 148 -2.70 9.55 -21.17
C VAL A 148 -3.82 9.43 -20.15
N GLU A 149 -3.50 9.10 -18.89
CA GLU A 149 -4.47 9.07 -17.80
C GLU A 149 -5.15 10.44 -17.62
N ALA A 150 -4.37 11.52 -17.58
CA ALA A 150 -4.91 12.88 -17.40
C ALA A 150 -5.89 13.28 -18.51
N LYS A 151 -5.63 12.88 -19.77
CA LYS A 151 -6.53 13.13 -20.90
C LYS A 151 -7.76 12.22 -20.89
N LEU A 152 -7.62 10.94 -20.55
CA LEU A 152 -8.73 9.99 -20.48
C LEU A 152 -9.71 10.34 -19.35
N PHE A 153 -9.19 10.75 -18.19
CA PHE A 153 -9.98 10.98 -16.99
C PHE A 153 -10.18 12.48 -16.69
N SER A 154 -10.53 13.26 -17.72
CA SER A 154 -10.63 14.72 -17.63
C SER A 154 -12.03 15.26 -17.25
N THR A 155 -13.01 14.38 -17.06
CA THR A 155 -14.41 14.72 -16.71
C THR A 155 -14.74 14.25 -15.29
N THR A 156 -15.79 14.78 -14.65
CA THR A 156 -16.23 14.31 -13.32
C THR A 156 -16.42 12.79 -13.27
N PHE A 157 -17.11 12.21 -14.26
CA PHE A 157 -17.33 10.76 -14.31
C PHE A 157 -16.02 10.00 -14.59
N GLY A 158 -15.18 10.50 -15.49
CA GLY A 158 -13.85 9.90 -15.73
C GLY A 158 -13.00 9.87 -14.46
N LYS A 159 -12.95 10.98 -13.71
CA LYS A 159 -12.23 11.03 -12.42
C LYS A 159 -12.78 10.05 -11.40
N PHE A 160 -14.10 9.85 -11.35
CA PHE A 160 -14.69 8.83 -10.50
C PHE A 160 -14.19 7.42 -10.85
N ILE A 161 -14.21 7.07 -12.14
CA ILE A 161 -13.65 5.79 -12.60
C ILE A 161 -12.15 5.68 -12.28
N TRP A 162 -11.39 6.76 -12.46
CA TRP A 162 -9.96 6.79 -12.14
C TRP A 162 -9.70 6.51 -10.65
N VAL A 163 -10.48 7.09 -9.74
CA VAL A 163 -10.38 6.82 -8.29
C VAL A 163 -10.69 5.36 -7.98
N CYS A 164 -11.72 4.76 -8.59
CA CYS A 164 -12.04 3.34 -8.41
C CYS A 164 -10.90 2.42 -8.91
N LEU A 165 -10.17 2.84 -9.94
CA LEU A 165 -9.06 2.09 -10.53
C LEU A 165 -7.68 2.42 -9.93
N GLN A 166 -7.62 3.32 -8.96
CA GLN A 166 -6.36 3.81 -8.38
C GLN A 166 -5.43 2.68 -7.90
N PRO A 167 -5.91 1.59 -7.24
CA PRO A 167 -5.03 0.49 -6.85
C PRO A 167 -4.30 -0.16 -8.04
N PHE A 168 -4.96 -0.25 -9.21
CA PHE A 168 -4.34 -0.80 -10.41
C PHE A 168 -3.31 0.16 -11.01
N PHE A 169 -3.61 1.46 -11.06
CA PHE A 169 -2.63 2.44 -11.52
C PHE A 169 -1.39 2.45 -10.62
N TYR A 170 -1.58 2.42 -9.31
CA TYR A 170 -0.49 2.41 -8.34
C TYR A 170 0.40 1.16 -8.50
N ALA A 171 -0.20 0.00 -8.74
CA ALA A 171 0.54 -1.25 -8.92
C ALA A 171 1.22 -1.37 -10.30
N LEU A 172 0.58 -0.89 -11.38
CA LEU A 172 1.01 -1.16 -12.75
C LEU A 172 1.76 -0.01 -13.41
N ARG A 173 1.43 1.25 -13.10
CA ARG A 173 2.06 2.42 -13.73
C ARG A 173 3.59 2.43 -13.60
N PRO A 174 4.19 2.08 -12.44
CA PRO A 174 5.65 2.06 -12.32
C PRO A 174 6.32 1.14 -13.35
N MET A 175 5.67 0.04 -13.75
CA MET A 175 6.19 -0.92 -14.73
C MET A 175 6.27 -0.35 -16.15
N PHE A 176 5.54 0.71 -16.45
CA PHE A 176 5.53 1.36 -17.77
C PHE A 176 6.26 2.70 -17.79
N VAL A 177 6.21 3.45 -16.69
CA VAL A 177 6.81 4.79 -16.60
C VAL A 177 8.27 4.73 -16.20
N TYR A 178 8.60 3.94 -15.18
CA TYR A 178 9.96 3.86 -14.65
C TYR A 178 10.30 2.42 -14.21
N PRO A 179 10.33 1.46 -15.15
CA PRO A 179 10.58 0.07 -14.83
C PRO A 179 12.00 -0.09 -14.27
N LYS A 180 12.09 -0.85 -13.18
CA LYS A 180 13.36 -1.22 -12.55
C LYS A 180 13.61 -2.70 -12.71
N ASN A 181 14.89 -3.06 -12.69
CA ASN A 181 15.30 -4.45 -12.66
C ASN A 181 14.89 -5.09 -11.32
N PRO A 182 14.25 -6.27 -11.33
CA PRO A 182 13.91 -6.99 -10.12
C PRO A 182 15.14 -7.28 -9.25
N THR A 183 15.01 -7.07 -7.95
CA THR A 183 16.05 -7.34 -6.96
C THR A 183 15.86 -8.71 -6.31
N SER A 184 16.93 -9.27 -5.72
CA SER A 184 16.84 -10.53 -4.98
C SER A 184 15.88 -10.46 -3.78
N LEU A 185 15.70 -9.28 -3.18
CA LEU A 185 14.74 -9.08 -2.10
C LEU A 185 13.29 -9.09 -2.59
N GLU A 186 13.02 -8.59 -3.80
CA GLU A 186 11.69 -8.69 -4.42
C GLU A 186 11.38 -10.13 -4.80
N LEU A 187 12.35 -10.86 -5.35
CA LEU A 187 12.19 -12.29 -5.60
C LEU A 187 11.89 -13.06 -4.30
N PHE A 188 12.60 -12.75 -3.22
CA PHE A 188 12.32 -13.32 -1.91
C PHE A 188 10.91 -12.98 -1.41
N ASN A 189 10.47 -11.72 -1.53
CA ASN A 189 9.11 -11.29 -1.19
C ASN A 189 8.06 -12.09 -1.97
N THR A 190 8.26 -12.25 -3.29
CA THR A 190 7.38 -13.04 -4.15
C THR A 190 7.29 -14.49 -3.70
N VAL A 191 8.43 -15.15 -3.49
CA VAL A 191 8.43 -16.56 -3.04
C VAL A 191 7.80 -16.69 -1.65
N PHE A 192 8.10 -15.78 -0.73
CA PHE A 192 7.56 -15.79 0.63
C PHE A 192 6.04 -15.64 0.64
N GLN A 193 5.50 -14.65 -0.08
CA GLN A 193 4.06 -14.42 -0.17
C GLN A 193 3.35 -15.59 -0.86
N LEU A 194 3.84 -16.04 -2.03
CA LEU A 194 3.19 -17.13 -2.76
C LEU A 194 3.22 -18.44 -2.00
N SER A 195 4.31 -18.71 -1.25
CA SER A 195 4.37 -19.88 -0.37
C SER A 195 3.31 -19.82 0.73
N PHE A 196 3.09 -18.63 1.29
CA PHE A 196 2.03 -18.42 2.28
C PHE A 196 0.63 -18.56 1.67
N ASP A 197 0.39 -17.99 0.49
CA ASP A 197 -0.90 -18.10 -0.21
C ASP A 197 -1.24 -19.56 -0.53
N VAL A 198 -0.25 -20.34 -1.01
CA VAL A 198 -0.39 -21.78 -1.25
C VAL A 198 -0.66 -22.54 0.05
N PHE A 199 0.04 -22.21 1.15
CA PHE A 199 -0.22 -22.79 2.45
C PHE A 199 -1.67 -22.55 2.90
N ILE A 200 -2.13 -21.30 2.83
CA ILE A 200 -3.51 -20.94 3.18
C ILE A 200 -4.51 -21.67 2.28
N TYR A 201 -4.30 -21.69 0.97
CA TYR A 201 -5.19 -22.39 0.04
C TYR A 201 -5.27 -23.90 0.34
N TYR A 202 -4.13 -24.54 0.58
CA TYR A 202 -4.07 -25.97 0.85
C TYR A 202 -4.77 -26.36 2.16
N PHE A 203 -4.53 -25.60 3.24
CA PHE A 203 -5.05 -25.92 4.57
C PHE A 203 -6.44 -25.34 4.86
N LEU A 204 -6.80 -24.18 4.31
CA LEU A 204 -8.09 -23.53 4.57
C LEU A 204 -9.04 -23.53 3.35
N GLY A 205 -8.51 -23.53 2.13
CA GLY A 205 -9.32 -23.50 0.89
C GLY A 205 -9.99 -24.84 0.53
N LYS A 206 -9.33 -25.97 0.83
CA LYS A 206 -9.87 -27.32 0.52
C LYS A 206 -11.16 -27.67 1.28
N PHE A 207 -11.50 -26.97 2.35
CA PHE A 207 -12.73 -27.21 3.11
C PHE A 207 -14.00 -26.85 2.33
N HIS A 208 -13.92 -25.91 1.38
CA HIS A 208 -15.08 -25.50 0.58
C HIS A 208 -15.47 -26.54 -0.49
N HIS A 209 -14.50 -27.26 -1.05
CA HIS A 209 -14.76 -28.27 -2.09
C HIS A 209 -15.43 -29.53 -1.56
N ASN A 210 -15.12 -29.95 -0.33
CA ASN A 210 -15.70 -31.17 0.24
C ASN A 210 -17.18 -31.02 0.65
N ILE A 211 -17.72 -29.80 0.75
CA ILE A 211 -19.14 -29.59 1.07
C ILE A 211 -20.04 -29.64 -0.17
N LEU A 212 -19.46 -29.38 -1.36
CA LEU A 212 -20.17 -29.48 -2.65
C LEU A 212 -20.25 -30.91 -3.19
N CYS A 213 -19.41 -31.83 -2.72
CA CYS A 213 -19.47 -33.25 -3.12
C CYS A 213 -20.39 -34.10 -2.24
N TYR A 214 -20.99 -33.55 -1.18
CA TYR A 214 -21.93 -34.24 -0.28
C TYR A 214 -23.31 -33.56 -0.21
N ARG A 215 -23.71 -32.81 -1.25
CA ARG A 215 -25.08 -32.33 -1.44
C ARG A 215 -25.64 -32.77 -2.78
#